data_AF-A0A8C0GPW7-F1
#
_entry.id   AF-A0A8C0GPW7-F1
#
_cell.length_a   1.000
_cell.length_b   1.000
_cell.length_c   1.000
_cell.angle_alpha   90.00
_cell.angle_beta   90.00
_cell.angle_gamma   90.00
#
_symmetry.space_group_name_H-M   'P 1'
#
loop_
_entity.id
_entity.type
_entity.pdbx_description
1 polymer ?
#
loop_
_entity_poly.entity_id
_entity_poly.type
_entity_poly.pdbx_seq_one_letter_code
_entity_poly.pdbx_strand_id
1 'polypeptide(L)'
;MNKNMGVLEGAIKAAAQQGAHIIVTPEDGIYGWVFKRDTIFPYLEDIPDPQVNWIPCTDPERFAPAAVQERLSCMARNNSIYVVANIGDKKPCNSSDPKCPSNGHYQYNTNVVFDSKGKLVARYHKVRNNMILHLVWST
;
A
#
# COMPACT_ATOMS: atom_id res chain seq x y z
N MET A 1 9.75 -0.80 -9.04
CA MET A 1 8.29 -0.58 -8.87
C MET A 1 7.68 0.36 -9.91
N ASN A 2 8.38 1.41 -10.36
CA ASN A 2 7.80 2.44 -11.25
C ASN A 2 7.16 1.95 -12.56
N LYS A 3 7.69 0.89 -13.18
CA LYS A 3 7.13 0.32 -14.43
C LYS A 3 5.71 -0.21 -14.21
N ASN A 4 5.52 -1.05 -13.20
CA ASN A 4 4.21 -1.61 -12.85
C ASN A 4 3.23 -0.52 -12.42
N MET A 5 3.72 0.46 -11.64
CA MET A 5 2.91 1.62 -11.26
C MET A 5 2.38 2.39 -12.48
N GLY A 6 3.15 2.53 -13.56
CA GLY A 6 2.67 3.16 -14.79
C GLY A 6 1.54 2.38 -15.48
N VAL A 7 1.58 1.05 -15.43
CA VAL A 7 0.49 0.20 -15.96
C VAL A 7 -0.77 0.36 -15.10
N LEU A 8 -0.63 0.34 -13.77
CA LEU A 8 -1.74 0.53 -12.84
C LEU A 8 -2.39 1.91 -13.01
N GLU A 9 -1.58 2.96 -13.19
CA GLU A 9 -2.05 4.32 -13.43
C GLU A 9 -2.94 4.43 -14.66
N GLY A 10 -2.56 3.74 -15.75
CA GLY A 10 -3.39 3.66 -16.96
C GLY A 10 -4.74 2.99 -16.70
N ALA A 11 -4.76 1.88 -15.95
CA ALA A 11 -5.99 1.19 -15.58
C ALA A 11 -6.89 2.02 -14.65
N ILE A 12 -6.30 2.69 -13.65
CA ILE A 12 -7.02 3.58 -12.71
C ILE A 12 -7.68 4.72 -13.49
N LYS A 13 -6.93 5.37 -14.39
CA LYS A 13 -7.47 6.45 -15.23
C LYS A 13 -8.61 5.97 -16.13
N ALA A 14 -8.43 4.83 -16.79
CA ALA A 14 -9.46 4.26 -17.67
C ALA A 14 -10.74 3.87 -16.90
N ALA A 15 -10.61 3.35 -15.67
CA ALA A 15 -11.75 3.03 -14.82
C ALA A 15 -12.48 4.29 -14.35
N ALA A 16 -11.75 5.32 -13.92
CA ALA A 16 -12.34 6.60 -13.53
C ALA A 16 -13.09 7.29 -14.69
N GLN A 17 -12.56 7.24 -15.91
CA GLN A 17 -13.23 7.74 -17.11
C GLN A 17 -14.55 7.02 -17.42
N GLN A 18 -14.69 5.77 -16.96
CA GLN A 18 -15.93 4.98 -17.08
C GLN A 18 -16.86 5.15 -15.86
N GLY A 19 -16.56 6.07 -14.94
CA GLY A 19 -17.39 6.34 -13.77
C GLY A 19 -17.25 5.32 -12.64
N ALA A 20 -16.16 4.54 -12.60
CA ALA A 20 -15.90 3.65 -11.47
C ALA A 20 -15.60 4.46 -10.20
N HIS A 21 -16.15 4.02 -9.07
CA HIS A 21 -15.95 4.66 -7.76
C HIS A 21 -14.77 4.06 -6.99
N ILE A 22 -14.41 2.81 -7.30
CA ILE A 22 -13.32 2.06 -6.68
C ILE A 22 -12.67 1.15 -7.72
N ILE A 23 -11.37 0.98 -7.61
CA ILE A 23 -10.60 -0.01 -8.38
C ILE A 23 -9.70 -0.81 -7.45
N VAL A 24 -9.66 -2.13 -7.69
CA VAL A 24 -8.82 -3.07 -6.94
C VAL A 24 -7.70 -3.56 -7.84
N THR A 25 -6.48 -3.43 -7.35
CA THR A 25 -5.28 -3.93 -8.02
C THR A 25 -4.81 -5.25 -7.38
N PRO A 26 -4.13 -6.14 -8.12
CA PRO A 26 -3.75 -7.45 -7.60
C PRO A 26 -2.75 -7.42 -6.43
N GLU A 27 -2.73 -8.50 -5.65
CA GLU A 27 -1.63 -8.82 -4.73
C GLU A 27 -0.31 -8.87 -5.50
N ASP A 28 0.77 -8.35 -4.89
CA ASP A 28 2.12 -8.32 -5.47
C ASP A 28 2.22 -7.62 -6.84
N GLY A 29 1.18 -6.89 -7.29
CA GLY A 29 1.13 -6.27 -8.62
C GLY A 29 2.19 -5.19 -8.86
N ILE A 30 2.81 -4.67 -7.81
CA ILE A 30 3.80 -3.58 -7.88
C ILE A 30 5.24 -4.10 -7.90
N TYR A 31 5.55 -5.17 -7.17
CA TYR A 31 6.92 -5.67 -6.99
C TYR A 31 7.13 -7.16 -7.31
N GLY A 32 6.06 -7.96 -7.51
CA GLY A 32 6.14 -9.40 -7.79
C GLY A 32 6.22 -10.26 -6.52
N TRP A 33 6.39 -11.58 -6.66
CA TRP A 33 6.29 -12.52 -5.52
C TRP A 33 7.58 -13.29 -5.18
N VAL A 34 8.63 -13.17 -5.99
CA VAL A 34 9.86 -13.98 -5.82
C VAL A 34 10.87 -13.23 -4.95
N PHE A 35 10.75 -13.36 -3.63
CA PHE A 35 11.63 -12.70 -2.66
C PHE A 35 12.01 -13.56 -1.45
N LYS A 36 13.19 -13.26 -0.89
CA LYS A 36 13.59 -13.55 0.49
C LYS A 36 13.40 -12.31 1.37
N ARG A 37 13.43 -12.49 2.70
CA ARG A 37 13.28 -11.39 3.69
C ARG A 37 14.25 -10.22 3.44
N ASP A 38 15.50 -10.51 3.09
CA ASP A 38 16.48 -9.44 2.91
C ASP A 38 16.33 -8.75 1.53
N THR A 39 15.96 -9.52 0.50
CA THR A 39 15.85 -9.00 -0.87
C THR A 39 14.61 -8.14 -1.10
N ILE A 40 13.55 -8.33 -0.31
CA ILE A 40 12.34 -7.51 -0.41
C ILE A 40 12.48 -6.16 0.32
N PHE A 41 13.41 -6.05 1.28
CA PHE A 41 13.55 -4.87 2.14
C PHE A 41 13.62 -3.52 1.40
N PRO A 42 14.34 -3.39 0.26
CA PRO A 42 14.38 -2.13 -0.50
C PRO A 42 13.03 -1.71 -1.12
N TYR A 43 12.04 -2.61 -1.15
CA TYR A 43 10.70 -2.38 -1.70
C TYR A 43 9.66 -2.04 -0.61
N LEU A 44 10.06 -2.06 0.67
CA LEU A 44 9.16 -1.85 1.81
C LEU A 44 9.18 -0.39 2.27
N GLU A 45 8.00 0.13 2.61
CA GLU A 45 7.80 1.44 3.23
C GLU A 45 7.20 1.29 4.63
N ASP A 46 7.40 2.29 5.50
CA ASP A 46 6.68 2.31 6.78
C ASP A 46 5.30 2.95 6.55
N ILE A 47 4.26 2.11 6.54
CA ILE A 47 2.88 2.55 6.28
C ILE A 47 2.21 2.89 7.61
N PRO A 48 1.80 4.14 7.89
CA PRO A 48 1.22 4.51 9.18
C PRO A 48 -0.17 3.89 9.40
N ASP A 49 -0.66 3.98 10.63
CA ASP A 49 -2.06 3.68 10.91
C ASP A 49 -2.97 4.75 10.26
N PRO A 50 -4.08 4.38 9.57
CA PRO A 50 -4.98 5.37 8.94
C PRO A 50 -5.52 6.46 9.87
N GLN A 51 -5.54 6.23 11.20
CA GLN A 51 -5.96 7.22 12.19
C GLN A 51 -5.09 8.49 12.21
N VAL A 52 -3.88 8.46 11.64
CA VAL A 52 -3.04 9.65 11.53
C VAL A 52 -3.60 10.72 10.57
N ASN A 53 -4.67 10.40 9.82
CA ASN A 53 -5.34 11.30 8.90
C ASN A 53 -4.38 11.94 7.89
N TRP A 54 -3.78 11.11 7.05
CA TRP A 54 -2.74 11.54 6.11
C TRP A 54 -3.18 11.38 4.66
N ILE A 55 -2.86 12.41 3.86
CA ILE A 55 -2.99 12.42 2.40
C ILE A 55 -1.56 12.55 1.85
N PRO A 56 -0.90 11.43 1.49
CA PRO A 56 0.47 11.46 0.99
C PRO A 56 0.67 12.42 -0.18
N CYS A 57 -0.29 12.52 -1.10
CA CYS A 57 -0.17 13.38 -2.28
C CYS A 57 -0.06 14.88 -1.98
N THR A 58 -0.54 15.34 -0.82
CA THR A 58 -0.46 16.77 -0.44
C THR A 58 0.52 17.05 0.68
N ASP A 59 1.02 16.01 1.34
CA ASP A 59 1.88 16.11 2.51
C ASP A 59 2.92 14.98 2.51
N PRO A 60 3.73 14.84 1.44
CA PRO A 60 4.59 13.67 1.25
C PRO A 60 5.75 13.59 2.26
N GLU A 61 6.12 14.73 2.86
CA GLU A 61 7.27 14.83 3.79
C GLU A 61 6.90 14.58 5.26
N ARG A 62 5.61 14.36 5.58
CA ARG A 62 5.15 14.17 6.98
C ARG A 62 5.76 12.94 7.66
N PHE A 63 6.07 11.91 6.89
CA PHE A 63 6.67 10.67 7.36
C PHE A 63 7.99 10.38 6.62
N ALA A 64 8.61 9.24 6.93
CA ALA A 64 9.78 8.77 6.18
C ALA A 64 9.46 8.62 4.68
N PRO A 65 10.47 8.59 3.79
CA PRO A 65 10.26 8.48 2.35
C PRO A 65 9.29 7.36 1.98
N ALA A 66 8.19 7.76 1.34
CA ALA A 66 7.02 6.91 1.08
C ALA A 66 6.51 7.10 -0.37
N ALA A 67 7.42 7.01 -1.34
CA ALA A 67 7.17 7.33 -2.74
C ALA A 67 6.05 6.48 -3.37
N VAL A 68 5.87 5.22 -2.94
CA VAL A 68 4.78 4.36 -3.42
C VAL A 68 3.45 4.82 -2.85
N GLN A 69 3.38 5.12 -1.54
CA GLN A 69 2.17 5.67 -0.92
C GLN A 69 1.78 7.03 -1.50
N GLU A 70 2.76 7.92 -1.72
CA GLU A 70 2.58 9.20 -2.40
C GLU A 70 1.96 9.01 -3.79
N ARG A 71 2.55 8.14 -4.61
CA ARG A 71 2.09 7.94 -5.98
C ARG A 71 0.69 7.33 -6.03
N LEU A 72 0.38 6.34 -5.18
CA LEU A 72 -0.96 5.76 -5.08
C LEU A 72 -2.01 6.78 -4.60
N SER A 73 -1.67 7.58 -3.59
CA SER A 73 -2.50 8.68 -3.09
C SER A 73 -2.81 9.69 -4.21
N CYS A 74 -1.80 10.06 -5.01
CA CYS A 74 -2.00 10.97 -6.14
C CYS A 74 -2.84 10.36 -7.25
N MET A 75 -2.66 9.08 -7.57
CA MET A 75 -3.52 8.40 -8.55
C MET A 75 -5.00 8.41 -8.10
N ALA A 76 -5.27 8.14 -6.82
CA ALA A 76 -6.61 8.17 -6.26
C ALA A 76 -7.22 9.59 -6.32
N ARG A 77 -6.48 10.59 -5.82
CA ARG A 77 -6.89 12.00 -5.81
C ARG A 77 -7.14 12.55 -7.21
N ASN A 78 -6.17 12.40 -8.11
CA ASN A 78 -6.21 13.02 -9.44
C ASN A 78 -7.32 12.43 -10.32
N ASN A 79 -7.74 11.19 -10.05
CA ASN A 79 -8.82 10.53 -10.77
C ASN A 79 -10.13 10.47 -9.95
N SER A 80 -10.17 11.07 -8.75
CA SER A 80 -11.33 11.08 -7.86
C SER A 80 -11.95 9.69 -7.64
N ILE A 81 -11.10 8.67 -7.44
CA ILE A 81 -11.50 7.25 -7.33
C ILE A 81 -10.82 6.59 -6.13
N TYR A 82 -11.50 5.65 -5.47
CA TYR A 82 -10.86 4.82 -4.45
C TYR A 82 -9.88 3.84 -5.11
N VAL A 83 -8.66 3.74 -4.55
CA VAL A 83 -7.64 2.81 -5.03
C VAL A 83 -7.30 1.81 -3.92
N VAL A 84 -7.52 0.52 -4.20
CA VAL A 84 -7.06 -0.59 -3.35
C VAL A 84 -5.82 -1.20 -3.97
N ALA A 85 -4.72 -1.22 -3.20
CA ALA A 85 -3.46 -1.76 -3.66
C ALA A 85 -2.77 -2.62 -2.60
N ASN A 86 -1.92 -3.52 -3.06
CA ASN A 86 -1.06 -4.33 -2.21
C ASN A 86 0.38 -3.85 -2.32
N ILE A 87 0.96 -3.45 -1.19
CA ILE A 87 2.33 -3.02 -1.05
C ILE A 87 3.02 -3.71 0.15
N GLY A 88 4.33 -3.53 0.28
CA GLY A 88 5.09 -4.09 1.40
C GLY A 88 5.24 -3.08 2.53
N ASP A 89 4.92 -3.49 3.75
CA ASP A 89 5.10 -2.69 4.96
C ASP A 89 6.33 -3.17 5.74
N LYS A 90 7.08 -2.23 6.32
CA LYS A 90 8.09 -2.52 7.33
C LYS A 90 7.75 -1.78 8.61
N LYS A 91 7.99 -2.44 9.76
CA LYS A 91 7.81 -1.83 11.08
C LYS A 91 9.08 -2.00 11.89
N PRO A 92 9.81 -0.92 12.21
CA PRO A 92 10.97 -1.03 13.08
C PRO A 92 10.54 -1.52 14.47
N CYS A 93 11.36 -2.35 15.08
CA CYS A 93 11.17 -2.83 16.44
C CYS A 93 12.54 -2.92 17.14
N ASN A 94 12.53 -3.09 18.45
CA ASN A 94 13.75 -3.16 19.25
C ASN A 94 13.71 -4.36 20.21
N SER A 95 14.78 -4.56 20.97
CA SER A 95 14.91 -5.68 21.92
C SER A 95 13.91 -5.65 23.08
N SER A 96 13.21 -4.54 23.31
CA SER A 96 12.11 -4.48 24.29
C SER A 96 10.87 -5.25 23.81
N ASP A 97 10.73 -5.45 22.50
CA ASP A 97 9.71 -6.34 21.93
C ASP A 97 10.28 -7.76 21.79
N PRO A 98 9.82 -8.73 22.61
CA PRO A 98 10.35 -10.10 22.59
C PRO A 98 10.07 -10.84 21.28
N LYS A 99 9.16 -10.34 20.43
CA LYS A 99 8.84 -10.93 19.12
C LYS A 99 9.61 -10.26 17.98
N CYS A 100 10.37 -9.20 18.26
CA CYS A 100 11.11 -8.49 17.23
C CYS A 100 12.13 -9.42 16.56
N PRO A 101 12.10 -9.53 15.21
CA PRO A 101 13.09 -10.29 14.49
C PRO A 101 14.51 -9.78 14.76
N SER A 102 15.52 -10.66 14.65
CA SER A 102 16.92 -10.31 14.91
C SER A 102 17.49 -9.18 14.05
N ASN A 103 16.86 -8.93 12.89
CA ASN A 103 17.20 -7.82 11.99
C ASN A 103 16.48 -6.50 12.33
N GLY A 104 15.77 -6.42 13.45
CA GLY A 104 15.22 -5.19 14.02
C GLY A 104 13.95 -4.66 13.36
N HIS A 105 13.26 -5.47 12.54
CA HIS A 105 12.04 -5.03 11.89
C HIS A 105 11.11 -6.17 11.49
N TYR A 106 9.81 -5.89 11.55
CA TYR A 106 8.79 -6.70 10.91
C TYR A 106 8.63 -6.33 9.43
N GLN A 107 8.18 -7.29 8.64
CA GLN A 107 7.86 -7.12 7.23
C GLN A 107 6.50 -7.76 6.97
N TYR A 108 5.60 -7.05 6.29
CA TYR A 108 4.24 -7.51 6.04
C TYR A 108 3.82 -7.29 4.59
N ASN A 109 3.18 -8.30 4.00
CA ASN A 109 2.33 -8.11 2.83
C ASN A 109 1.09 -7.32 3.26
N THR A 110 0.84 -6.19 2.60
CA THR A 110 -0.07 -5.16 3.13
C THR A 110 -1.00 -4.61 2.08
N ASN A 111 -2.31 -4.76 2.28
CA ASN A 111 -3.30 -4.02 1.52
C ASN A 111 -3.43 -2.61 2.09
N VAL A 112 -3.49 -1.62 1.22
CA VAL A 112 -3.79 -0.21 1.52
C VAL A 112 -4.96 0.26 0.69
N VAL A 113 -5.74 1.20 1.24
CA VAL A 113 -6.83 1.85 0.54
C VAL A 113 -6.66 3.36 0.64
N PHE A 114 -6.67 4.02 -0.52
CA PHE A 114 -6.74 5.46 -0.63
C PHE A 114 -8.14 5.87 -1.09
N ASP A 115 -8.74 6.85 -0.42
CA ASP A 115 -10.02 7.42 -0.84
C ASP A 115 -9.87 8.32 -2.08
N SER A 116 -11.00 8.80 -2.62
CA SER A 116 -11.02 9.68 -3.79
C SER A 116 -10.35 11.04 -3.58
N LYS A 117 -9.98 11.42 -2.35
CA LYS A 117 -9.18 12.62 -2.03
C LYS A 117 -7.69 12.30 -1.88
N GLY A 118 -7.32 11.03 -1.97
CA GLY A 118 -5.97 10.50 -1.76
C GLY A 118 -5.64 10.20 -0.30
N LYS A 119 -6.61 10.22 0.62
CA LYS A 119 -6.37 9.93 2.04
C LYS A 119 -6.16 8.43 2.25
N LEU A 120 -5.17 8.04 3.04
CA LEU A 120 -5.04 6.67 3.52
C LEU A 120 -6.19 6.37 4.50
N VAL A 121 -7.09 5.47 4.12
CA VAL A 121 -8.29 5.13 4.91
C VAL A 121 -8.30 3.71 5.46
N ALA A 122 -7.48 2.81 4.90
CA ALA A 122 -7.30 1.47 5.45
C ALA A 122 -5.89 0.94 5.22
N ARG A 123 -5.40 0.13 6.18
CA ARG A 123 -4.18 -0.68 6.10
C ARG A 123 -4.49 -2.05 6.69
N TYR A 124 -4.15 -3.11 5.97
CA TYR A 124 -4.36 -4.48 6.42
C TYR A 124 -3.13 -5.34 6.16
N HIS A 125 -2.58 -5.96 7.21
CA HIS A 125 -1.49 -6.94 7.11
C HIS A 125 -2.06 -8.34 6.88
N LYS A 126 -1.56 -9.06 5.87
CA LYS A 126 -1.95 -10.44 5.59
C LYS A 126 -1.64 -11.34 6.80
N VAL A 127 -2.67 -11.93 7.39
CA VAL A 127 -2.53 -12.78 8.59
C VAL A 127 -2.06 -14.20 8.23
N ARG A 128 -2.41 -14.70 7.04
CA ARG A 128 -2.06 -16.05 6.57
C ARG A 128 -1.49 -16.02 5.16
N ASN A 129 -0.21 -16.41 5.01
CA ASN A 129 0.50 -16.32 3.73
C ASN A 129 -0.06 -17.23 2.61
N ASN A 130 -0.81 -18.30 2.95
CA ASN A 130 -1.40 -19.22 1.97
C ASN A 130 -2.87 -18.91 1.61
N MET A 131 -3.45 -17.80 2.07
CA MET A 131 -4.85 -17.46 1.81
C MET A 131 -4.94 -16.17 0.99
N ILE A 132 -5.52 -16.24 -0.21
CA ILE A 132 -5.89 -15.05 -0.99
C ILE A 132 -7.02 -14.35 -0.21
N LEU A 133 -6.83 -13.08 0.17
CA LEU A 133 -7.91 -12.31 0.78
C LEU A 133 -8.93 -11.93 -0.31
N HIS A 134 -10.07 -12.59 -0.30
CA HIS A 134 -11.30 -11.98 -0.81
C HIS A 134 -11.72 -10.91 0.20
N LEU A 135 -11.41 -9.64 -0.08
CA LEU A 135 -12.01 -8.51 0.62
C LEU A 135 -13.51 -8.51 0.29
N VAL A 136 -14.30 -9.14 1.15
CA VAL A 136 -15.77 -9.02 1.13
C VAL A 136 -16.11 -7.70 1.81
N TRP A 137 -16.40 -6.68 1.02
CA TRP A 137 -17.03 -5.47 1.52
C TRP A 137 -18.51 -5.79 1.75
N SER A 138 -18.94 -5.88 3.00
CA SER A 138 -20.38 -5.85 3.31
C SER A 138 -20.83 -4.39 3.28
N THR A 139 -21.75 -4.09 2.37
CA THR A 139 -22.48 -2.83 2.27
C THR A 139 -23.40 -2.61 3.46
#